data_AF-A0A815Y4Y1-F1
#
_entry.id   AF-A0A815Y4Y1-F1
#
_cell.length_a   1.000
_cell.length_b   1.000
_cell.length_c   1.000
_cell.angle_alpha   90.00
_cell.angle_beta   90.00
_cell.angle_gamma   90.00
#
_symmetry.space_group_name_H-M   'P 1'
#
loop_
_entity.id
_entity.type
_entity.pdbx_description
1 polymer ?
#
loop_
_entity_poly.entity_id
_entity_poly.type
_entity_poly.pdbx_seq_one_letter_code
_entity_poly.pdbx_strand_id
1 'polypeptide(L)'
;MILYGWKIGLTYKDSPARLVQAWGEQAPSDHTVFNWFSEFQRNKFSVQDAPRSGRPSTSVTQQTIDAVRTIIEGDPHSTYQQIETILGISSTAINSIIHDYLNLRKVCARWVPHTLTDDQKQHRVHFCGHSLKRFEEGRSRRVFDIITGDEAWFYHYDPELKEQSKV
;
A
#
# COMPACT_ATOMS: atom_id res chain seq x y z
N MET A 1 -1.34 -20.16 29.58
CA MET A 1 -1.69 -21.08 30.70
C MET A 1 -1.17 -22.49 30.52
N ILE A 2 -1.29 -23.13 29.33
CA ILE A 2 -0.72 -24.47 29.11
C ILE A 2 0.81 -24.50 29.33
N LEU A 3 1.54 -23.52 28.77
CA LEU A 3 2.98 -23.35 28.98
C LEU A 3 3.35 -23.10 30.45
N TYR A 4 2.54 -22.33 31.18
CA TYR A 4 2.73 -22.10 32.61
C TYR A 4 2.57 -23.40 33.39
N GLY A 5 1.53 -24.18 33.09
CA GLY A 5 1.30 -25.48 33.71
C GLY A 5 2.46 -26.45 33.51
N TRP A 6 2.97 -26.52 32.29
CA TRP A 6 4.16 -27.30 31.96
C TRP A 6 5.41 -26.84 32.74
N LYS A 7 5.66 -25.53 32.85
CA LYS A 7 6.80 -24.97 33.59
C LYS A 7 6.76 -25.25 35.09
N ILE A 8 5.57 -25.34 35.69
CA ILE A 8 5.40 -25.69 37.11
C ILE A 8 5.35 -27.21 37.35
N GLY A 9 5.62 -28.03 36.32
CA GLY A 9 5.73 -29.48 36.43
C GLY A 9 4.39 -30.24 36.43
N LEU A 10 3.28 -29.61 36.03
CA LEU A 10 2.02 -30.34 35.85
C LEU A 10 2.16 -31.35 34.70
N THR A 11 1.52 -32.50 34.86
CA THR A 11 1.41 -33.47 33.76
C THR A 11 0.31 -33.04 32.79
N TYR A 12 0.34 -33.63 31.59
CA TYR A 12 -0.71 -33.42 30.57
C TYR A 12 -2.07 -33.99 31.00
N LYS A 13 -2.13 -34.84 32.05
CA LYS A 13 -3.38 -35.38 32.60
C LYS A 13 -4.04 -34.43 33.59
N ASP A 14 -3.22 -33.70 34.36
CA ASP A 14 -3.71 -32.78 35.40
C ASP A 14 -4.00 -31.38 34.85
N SER A 15 -3.32 -31.00 33.75
CA SER A 15 -3.48 -29.68 33.14
C SER A 15 -4.89 -29.43 32.56
N PRO A 16 -5.53 -30.36 31.83
CA PRO A 16 -6.88 -30.14 31.30
C PRO A 16 -7.92 -29.88 32.38
N ALA A 17 -7.89 -30.63 33.48
CA ALA A 17 -8.81 -30.42 34.61
C ALA A 17 -8.69 -29.00 35.21
N ARG A 18 -7.47 -28.48 35.34
CA ARG A 18 -7.24 -27.09 35.80
C ARG A 18 -7.70 -26.04 34.78
N LEU A 19 -7.56 -26.32 33.49
CA LEU A 19 -8.00 -25.42 32.42
C LEU A 19 -9.54 -25.36 32.36
N VAL A 20 -10.22 -26.51 32.52
CA VAL A 20 -11.68 -26.61 32.61
C VAL A 20 -12.19 -25.94 33.89
N GLN A 21 -11.51 -26.10 35.02
CA GLN A 21 -11.87 -25.41 36.26
C GLN A 21 -11.81 -23.87 36.10
N ALA A 22 -10.83 -23.37 35.36
CA ALA A 22 -10.66 -21.93 35.14
C ALA A 22 -11.59 -21.36 34.06
N TRP A 23 -11.91 -22.13 33.01
CA TRP A 23 -12.54 -21.62 31.78
C TRP A 23 -13.78 -22.39 31.30
N GLY A 24 -14.18 -23.45 31.99
CA GLY A 24 -15.36 -24.25 31.67
C GLY A 24 -15.35 -24.73 30.22
N GLU A 25 -16.42 -24.42 29.50
CA GLU A 25 -16.62 -24.80 28.09
C GLU A 25 -15.66 -24.09 27.11
N GLN A 26 -15.03 -22.98 27.51
CA GLN A 26 -14.04 -22.28 26.68
C GLN A 26 -12.63 -22.87 26.84
N ALA A 27 -12.47 -23.91 27.66
CA ALA A 27 -11.19 -24.56 27.84
C ALA A 27 -10.73 -25.29 26.56
N PRO A 28 -9.41 -25.29 26.27
CA PRO A 28 -8.87 -26.07 25.17
C PRO A 28 -9.14 -27.57 25.36
N SER A 29 -9.38 -28.29 24.27
CA SER A 29 -9.57 -29.74 24.31
C SER A 29 -8.33 -30.47 24.86
N ASP A 30 -8.52 -31.63 25.48
CA ASP A 30 -7.44 -32.50 25.96
C ASP A 30 -6.40 -32.78 24.87
N HIS A 31 -6.85 -32.94 23.62
CA HIS A 31 -5.98 -33.17 22.48
C HIS A 31 -5.10 -31.94 22.16
N THR A 32 -5.66 -30.73 22.24
CA THR A 32 -4.91 -29.48 22.11
C THR A 32 -3.84 -29.37 23.20
N VAL A 33 -4.19 -29.68 24.45
CA VAL A 33 -3.25 -29.66 25.59
C VAL A 33 -2.11 -30.66 25.38
N PHE A 34 -2.43 -31.89 24.96
CA PHE A 34 -1.44 -32.92 24.67
C PHE A 34 -0.46 -32.51 23.54
N ASN A 35 -0.97 -31.94 22.45
CA ASN A 35 -0.14 -31.49 21.33
C ASN A 35 0.81 -30.37 21.77
N TRP A 36 0.34 -29.41 22.57
CA TRP A 36 1.20 -28.35 23.12
C TRP A 36 2.27 -28.90 24.07
N PHE A 37 1.93 -29.84 24.94
CA PHE A 37 2.91 -30.52 25.81
C PHE A 37 4.00 -31.22 25.00
N SER A 38 3.63 -31.86 23.89
CA SER A 38 4.56 -32.49 22.96
C SER A 38 5.47 -31.47 22.26
N GLU A 39 4.95 -30.32 21.86
CA GLU A 39 5.75 -29.23 21.28
C GLU A 39 6.71 -28.60 22.31
N PHE A 40 6.30 -28.47 23.58
CA PHE A 40 7.18 -27.99 24.65
C PHE A 40 8.33 -28.97 24.95
N GLN A 41 8.08 -30.28 24.91
CA GLN A 41 9.15 -31.29 24.99
C GLN A 41 10.15 -31.18 23.82
N ARG A 42 9.71 -30.68 22.66
CA ARG A 42 10.55 -30.41 21.49
C ARG A 42 11.20 -29.01 21.54
N ASN A 43 11.23 -28.35 22.70
CA ASN A 43 11.76 -27.01 22.93
C ASN A 43 11.11 -25.89 22.09
N LYS A 44 9.86 -26.07 21.65
CA LYS A 44 9.11 -25.04 20.92
C LYS A 44 8.15 -24.32 21.86
N PHE A 45 8.58 -23.17 22.36
CA PHE A 45 7.81 -22.37 23.33
C PHE A 45 7.05 -21.19 22.71
N SER A 46 7.12 -21.01 21.38
CA SER A 46 6.36 -19.97 20.70
C SER A 46 4.87 -20.26 20.78
N VAL A 47 4.11 -19.31 21.31
CA VAL A 47 2.63 -19.38 21.37
C VAL A 47 2.00 -18.84 20.08
N GLN A 48 2.80 -18.20 19.23
CA GLN A 48 2.35 -17.71 17.93
C GLN A 48 2.21 -18.87 16.95
N ASP A 49 1.16 -18.83 16.14
CA ASP A 49 0.97 -19.77 15.03
C ASP A 49 2.16 -19.72 14.08
N ALA A 50 2.58 -20.91 13.61
CA ALA A 50 3.52 -21.01 12.51
C ALA A 50 2.94 -20.36 11.25
N PRO A 51 3.80 -19.88 10.31
CA PRO A 51 3.34 -19.38 9.03
C PRO A 51 2.46 -20.45 8.36
N ARG A 52 1.18 -20.12 8.14
CA ARG A 52 0.25 -21.04 7.48
C ARG A 52 0.45 -20.88 5.97
N SER A 53 0.69 -21.99 5.27
CA SER A 53 0.61 -22.00 3.81
C SER A 53 -0.85 -21.83 3.40
N GLY A 54 -1.23 -20.62 3.00
CA GLY A 54 -2.54 -20.36 2.40
C GLY A 54 -2.70 -21.07 1.05
N ARG A 55 -3.91 -21.04 0.49
CA ARG A 55 -4.14 -21.49 -0.90
C ARG A 55 -3.28 -20.62 -1.83
N PRO A 56 -2.42 -21.20 -2.69
CA PRO A 56 -1.73 -20.44 -3.70
C PRO A 56 -2.76 -19.71 -4.57
N SER A 57 -2.60 -18.41 -4.78
CA SER A 57 -3.39 -17.69 -5.77
C SER A 57 -3.07 -18.28 -7.14
N THR A 58 -3.94 -19.14 -7.65
CA THR A 58 -3.72 -19.87 -8.91
C THR A 58 -3.62 -18.95 -10.12
N SER A 59 -4.03 -17.69 -10.00
CA SER A 59 -4.01 -16.69 -11.07
C SER A 59 -2.82 -15.75 -11.04
N VAL A 60 -2.06 -15.67 -9.94
CA VAL A 60 -0.94 -14.73 -9.80
C VAL A 60 0.38 -15.49 -9.84
N THR A 61 0.92 -15.62 -11.05
CA THR A 61 2.26 -16.18 -11.32
C THR A 61 3.24 -15.06 -11.66
N GLN A 62 4.54 -15.34 -11.55
CA GLN A 62 5.58 -14.36 -11.95
C GLN A 62 5.38 -13.86 -13.38
N GLN A 63 4.99 -14.77 -14.30
CA GLN A 63 4.68 -14.42 -15.69
C GLN A 63 3.53 -13.40 -15.80
N THR A 64 2.45 -13.58 -15.04
CA THR A 64 1.33 -12.61 -15.03
C THR A 64 1.72 -11.27 -14.40
N ILE A 65 2.58 -11.29 -13.37
CA ILE A 65 3.10 -10.07 -12.74
C ILE A 65 3.92 -9.26 -13.74
N ASP A 66 4.85 -9.93 -14.44
CA ASP A 66 5.72 -9.29 -15.44
C ASP A 66 4.92 -8.79 -16.65
N ALA A 67 3.87 -9.52 -17.06
CA ALA A 67 2.98 -9.10 -18.13
C ALA A 67 2.17 -7.84 -17.74
N VAL A 68 1.59 -7.79 -16.54
CA VAL A 68 0.89 -6.60 -16.04
C VAL A 68 1.84 -5.41 -15.93
N ARG A 69 3.07 -5.62 -15.42
CA ARG A 69 4.11 -4.59 -15.38
C ARG A 69 4.38 -4.02 -16.76
N THR A 70 4.58 -4.88 -17.75
CA THR A 70 4.89 -4.48 -19.14
C THR A 70 3.77 -3.60 -19.72
N ILE A 71 2.50 -3.95 -19.47
CA ILE A 71 1.35 -3.15 -19.93
C ILE A 71 1.35 -1.76 -19.27
N ILE A 72 1.55 -1.69 -17.96
CA ILE A 72 1.56 -0.42 -17.20
C ILE A 72 2.74 0.47 -17.60
N GLU A 73 3.91 -0.10 -17.83
CA GLU A 73 5.10 0.64 -18.28
C GLU A 73 4.95 1.17 -19.71
N GLY A 74 4.19 0.47 -20.56
CA GLY A 74 3.84 0.92 -21.91
C GLY A 74 2.78 2.01 -21.94
N ASP A 75 1.69 1.84 -21.17
CA ASP A 75 0.65 2.85 -20.98
C ASP A 75 0.20 2.92 -19.51
N PRO A 76 0.67 3.92 -18.75
CA PRO A 76 0.27 4.14 -17.36
C PRO A 76 -1.23 4.47 -17.17
N HIS A 77 -1.97 4.73 -18.25
CA HIS A 77 -3.41 5.00 -18.22
C HIS A 77 -4.27 3.77 -18.50
N SER A 78 -3.65 2.59 -18.68
CA SER A 78 -4.35 1.33 -18.90
C SER A 78 -5.39 1.06 -17.80
N THR A 79 -6.61 0.78 -18.22
CA THR A 79 -7.71 0.42 -17.34
C THR A 79 -7.66 -1.06 -16.96
N TYR A 80 -8.29 -1.42 -15.82
CA TYR A 80 -8.44 -2.83 -15.43
C TYR A 80 -9.04 -3.67 -16.57
N GLN A 81 -10.11 -3.18 -17.21
CA GLN A 81 -10.78 -3.90 -18.30
C GLN A 81 -9.88 -4.18 -19.51
N GLN A 82 -8.99 -3.24 -19.87
CA GLN A 82 -8.02 -3.47 -20.93
C GLN A 82 -7.02 -4.55 -20.55
N ILE A 83 -6.50 -4.51 -19.32
CA ILE A 83 -5.56 -5.50 -18.82
C ILE A 83 -6.22 -6.89 -18.73
N GLU A 84 -7.47 -6.97 -18.27
CA GLU A 84 -8.26 -8.21 -18.25
C GLU A 84 -8.43 -8.79 -19.66
N THR A 85 -8.76 -7.93 -20.63
CA THR A 85 -8.97 -8.36 -22.02
C THR A 85 -7.68 -8.88 -22.66
N ILE A 86 -6.53 -8.28 -22.32
CA ILE A 86 -5.23 -8.67 -22.87
C ILE A 86 -4.72 -9.97 -22.23
N LEU A 87 -4.85 -10.12 -20.91
CA LEU A 87 -4.20 -11.19 -20.15
C LEU A 87 -5.14 -12.31 -19.69
N GLY A 88 -6.45 -12.13 -19.80
CA GLY A 88 -7.45 -13.13 -19.36
C GLY A 88 -7.48 -13.37 -17.86
N ILE A 89 -6.92 -12.46 -17.06
CA ILE A 89 -6.90 -12.51 -15.60
C ILE A 89 -8.06 -11.70 -15.02
N SER A 90 -8.49 -12.03 -13.80
CA SER A 90 -9.59 -11.30 -13.14
C SER A 90 -9.13 -9.95 -12.59
N SER A 91 -10.05 -8.97 -12.53
CA SER A 91 -9.84 -7.65 -11.91
C SER A 91 -9.26 -7.76 -10.51
N THR A 92 -9.70 -8.74 -9.71
CA THR A 92 -9.17 -8.97 -8.36
C THR A 92 -7.70 -9.36 -8.40
N ALA A 93 -7.31 -10.24 -9.33
CA ALA A 93 -5.91 -10.62 -9.50
C ALA A 93 -5.06 -9.44 -9.96
N ILE A 94 -5.56 -8.63 -10.91
CA ILE A 94 -4.87 -7.41 -11.36
C ILE A 94 -4.71 -6.43 -10.19
N ASN A 95 -5.75 -6.23 -9.39
CA ASN A 95 -5.71 -5.35 -8.22
C ASN A 95 -4.63 -5.79 -7.22
N SER A 96 -4.57 -7.08 -6.88
CA SER A 96 -3.51 -7.63 -6.05
C SER A 96 -2.13 -7.49 -6.69
N ILE A 97 -1.99 -7.76 -7.99
CA ILE A 97 -0.71 -7.59 -8.69
C ILE A 97 -0.22 -6.14 -8.60
N ILE A 98 -1.08 -5.17 -8.90
CA ILE A 98 -0.73 -3.75 -8.88
C ILE A 98 -0.32 -3.29 -7.47
N HIS A 99 -1.10 -3.63 -6.44
CA HIS A 99 -0.89 -3.10 -5.10
C HIS A 99 0.07 -3.94 -4.26
N ASP A 100 -0.07 -5.26 -4.24
CA ASP A 100 0.65 -6.15 -3.33
C ASP A 100 2.01 -6.57 -3.89
N TYR A 101 2.10 -6.79 -5.22
CA TYR A 101 3.31 -7.31 -5.86
C TYR A 101 4.16 -6.20 -6.52
N LEU A 102 3.53 -5.26 -7.22
CA LEU A 102 4.21 -4.16 -7.89
C LEU A 102 4.35 -2.91 -6.99
N ASN A 103 3.63 -2.85 -5.88
CA ASN A 103 3.60 -1.70 -4.96
C ASN A 103 3.26 -0.37 -5.65
N LEU A 104 2.38 -0.43 -6.66
CA LEU A 104 1.90 0.73 -7.39
C LEU A 104 0.61 1.27 -6.79
N ARG A 105 0.35 2.55 -7.04
CA ARG A 105 -0.88 3.23 -6.66
C ARG A 105 -1.38 4.09 -7.82
N LYS A 106 -2.70 4.16 -7.98
CA LYS A 106 -3.31 5.08 -8.93
C LYS A 106 -3.07 6.52 -8.46
N VAL A 107 -2.61 7.37 -9.38
CA VAL A 107 -2.51 8.81 -9.18
C VAL A 107 -3.35 9.48 -10.27
N CYS A 108 -4.13 10.50 -9.90
CA CYS A 108 -4.87 11.27 -10.89
C CYS A 108 -3.92 12.17 -11.67
N ALA A 109 -4.11 12.25 -12.99
CA ALA A 109 -3.38 13.17 -13.84
C ALA A 109 -3.58 14.61 -13.34
N ARG A 110 -2.50 15.40 -13.35
CA ARG A 110 -2.54 16.82 -12.98
C ARG A 110 -2.85 17.64 -14.23
N TRP A 111 -3.76 18.60 -14.11
CA TRP A 111 -4.02 19.53 -15.19
C TRP A 111 -2.80 20.40 -15.44
N VAL A 112 -2.29 20.39 -16.67
CA VAL A 112 -1.16 21.22 -17.10
C VAL A 112 -1.74 22.35 -17.94
N PRO A 113 -1.45 23.63 -17.62
CA PRO A 113 -2.11 24.75 -18.28
C PRO A 113 -1.96 24.77 -19.80
N HIS A 114 -0.79 24.40 -20.32
CA HIS A 114 -0.46 24.53 -21.73
C HIS A 114 0.44 23.37 -22.16
N THR A 115 0.26 22.89 -23.39
CA THR A 115 1.20 21.99 -24.06
C THR A 115 2.32 22.84 -24.67
N LEU A 116 3.51 22.78 -24.07
CA LEU A 116 4.65 23.60 -24.51
C LEU A 116 5.37 22.97 -25.72
N THR A 117 5.82 23.82 -26.64
CA THR A 117 6.76 23.42 -27.70
C THR A 117 8.16 23.19 -27.12
N ASP A 118 9.02 22.46 -27.84
CA ASP A 118 10.38 22.18 -27.35
C ASP A 118 11.22 23.45 -27.20
N ASP A 119 11.07 24.42 -28.10
CA ASP A 119 11.72 25.74 -27.98
C ASP A 119 11.26 26.49 -26.72
N GLN A 120 9.95 26.46 -26.40
CA GLN A 120 9.42 27.07 -25.19
C GLN A 120 9.98 26.39 -23.93
N LYS A 121 10.11 25.06 -23.93
CA LYS A 121 10.74 24.33 -22.81
C LYS A 121 12.19 24.75 -22.63
N GLN A 122 12.96 24.81 -23.72
CA GLN A 122 14.37 25.21 -23.67
C GLN A 122 14.53 26.65 -23.15
N HIS A 123 13.75 27.60 -23.67
CA HIS A 123 13.77 28.98 -23.19
C HIS A 123 13.43 29.09 -21.70
N ARG A 124 12.43 28.34 -21.22
CA ARG A 124 12.07 28.33 -19.79
C ARG A 124 13.20 27.79 -18.92
N VAL A 125 13.81 26.66 -19.30
CA VAL A 125 14.96 26.09 -18.56
C VAL A 125 16.13 27.06 -18.53
N HIS A 126 16.44 27.68 -19.67
CA HIS A 126 17.50 28.66 -19.78
C HIS A 126 17.24 29.87 -18.87
N PHE A 127 16.03 30.44 -18.91
CA PHE A 127 15.66 31.58 -18.07
C PHE A 127 15.70 31.25 -16.58
N CYS A 128 15.22 30.07 -16.18
CA CYS A 128 15.32 29.60 -14.80
C CYS A 128 16.77 29.43 -14.36
N GLY A 129 17.64 28.86 -15.20
CA GLY A 129 19.06 28.71 -14.90
C GLY A 129 19.78 30.06 -14.73
N HIS A 130 19.47 31.04 -15.59
CA HIS A 130 19.99 32.40 -15.47
C HIS A 130 19.50 33.07 -14.18
N SER A 131 18.21 32.92 -13.86
CA SER A 131 17.61 33.46 -12.63
C SER A 131 18.24 32.85 -11.38
N LEU A 132 18.44 31.53 -11.35
CA LEU A 132 19.05 30.83 -10.22
C LEU A 132 20.47 31.33 -9.93
N LYS A 133 21.29 31.54 -10.98
CA LYS A 133 22.63 32.14 -10.84
C LYS A 133 22.56 33.56 -10.29
N ARG A 134 21.62 34.38 -10.77
CA ARG A 134 21.42 35.76 -10.31
C ARG A 134 21.05 35.83 -8.81
N PHE A 135 20.39 34.81 -8.28
CA PHE A 135 20.02 34.69 -6.87
C PHE A 135 21.00 33.82 -6.06
N GLU A 136 22.25 33.65 -6.53
CA GLU A 136 23.30 32.90 -5.82
C GLU A 136 22.85 31.50 -5.40
N GLU A 137 22.17 30.78 -6.30
CA GLU A 137 21.60 29.45 -6.05
C GLU A 137 20.56 29.43 -4.93
N GLY A 138 19.89 30.56 -4.70
CA GLY A 138 18.90 30.73 -3.64
C GLY A 138 19.47 31.21 -2.31
N ARG A 139 20.78 31.48 -2.21
CA ARG A 139 21.41 32.06 -1.00
C ARG A 139 21.18 33.57 -0.89
N SER A 140 20.89 34.23 -2.01
CA SER A 140 20.75 35.68 -2.07
C SER A 140 19.40 36.15 -1.54
N ARG A 141 19.40 37.20 -0.71
CA ARG A 141 18.18 37.89 -0.24
C ARG A 141 17.53 38.78 -1.30
N ARG A 142 18.11 38.90 -2.50
CA ARG A 142 17.59 39.75 -3.59
C ARG A 142 16.17 39.40 -4.04
N VAL A 143 15.64 38.23 -3.66
CA VAL A 143 14.24 37.88 -3.90
C VAL A 143 13.27 38.86 -3.22
N PHE A 144 13.69 39.47 -2.10
CA PHE A 144 12.90 40.49 -1.38
C PHE A 144 12.82 41.83 -2.13
N ASP A 145 13.68 42.04 -3.13
CA ASP A 145 13.65 43.24 -3.97
C ASP A 145 12.70 43.08 -5.18
N ILE A 146 12.11 41.90 -5.37
CA ILE A 146 11.21 41.62 -6.50
C ILE A 146 9.81 42.12 -6.16
N ILE A 147 9.29 43.01 -7.00
CA ILE A 147 7.88 43.39 -7.03
C ILE A 147 7.25 42.71 -8.25
N THR A 148 6.16 41.96 -8.04
CA THR A 148 5.41 41.26 -9.10
C THR A 148 3.93 41.58 -8.99
N GLY A 149 3.22 41.55 -10.10
CA GLY A 149 1.77 41.69 -10.17
C GLY A 149 1.22 40.84 -11.31
N ASP A 150 0.00 40.32 -11.12
CA ASP A 150 -0.77 39.61 -12.14
C ASP A 150 -2.25 39.93 -11.93
N GLU A 151 -3.06 39.79 -12.98
CA GLU A 151 -4.49 40.06 -12.93
C GLU A 151 -5.26 38.74 -12.80
N ALA A 152 -6.20 38.69 -11.86
CA ALA A 152 -7.06 37.52 -11.66
C ALA A 152 -8.52 37.91 -11.80
N TRP A 153 -9.30 37.03 -12.43
CA TRP A 153 -10.75 37.17 -12.51
C TRP A 153 -11.39 36.70 -11.20
N PHE A 154 -12.24 37.54 -10.63
CA PHE A 154 -13.04 37.21 -9.45
C PHE A 154 -14.51 37.22 -9.83
N TYR A 155 -15.22 36.15 -9.49
CA TYR A 155 -16.66 36.12 -9.65
C TYR A 155 -17.32 37.11 -8.68
N HIS A 156 -18.37 37.79 -9.13
CA HIS A 156 -19.15 38.71 -8.29
C HIS A 156 -20.10 37.98 -7.31
N TYR A 157 -20.24 36.66 -7.46
CA TYR A 157 -21.07 35.81 -6.62
C TYR A 157 -20.22 34.62 -6.15
N ASP A 158 -20.66 33.97 -5.08
CA ASP A 158 -20.04 32.72 -4.63
C ASP A 158 -20.50 31.59 -5.56
N PRO A 159 -19.61 31.04 -6.43
CA PRO A 159 -19.99 29.93 -7.27
C PRO A 159 -20.28 28.72 -6.38
N GLU A 160 -21.41 28.06 -6.60
CA GLU A 160 -21.70 26.79 -5.94
C GLU A 160 -20.53 25.83 -6.18
N LEU A 161 -19.97 25.31 -5.10
CA LEU A 161 -18.93 24.29 -5.21
C LEU A 161 -19.54 23.07 -5.89
N LYS A 162 -18.75 22.35 -6.68
CA LYS A 162 -19.18 21.13 -7.39
C LYS A 162 -19.81 20.05 -6.48
N GLU A 163 -19.59 20.16 -5.17
CA GLU A 163 -20.22 19.35 -4.12
C GLU A 163 -21.65 19.79 -3.77
N GLN A 164 -22.00 21.08 -3.91
CA GLN A 164 -23.32 21.65 -3.62
C GLN A 164 -24.33 21.44 -4.77
N SER A 165 -23.86 21.27 -6.01
CA SER A 165 -24.71 21.01 -7.18
C SER A 165 -25.03 19.52 -7.41
N LYS A 166 -24.78 18.65 -6.41
CA LYS A 166 -25.29 17.27 -6.42
C LYS A 166 -26.74 17.29 -5.94
N VAL A 167 -27.68 17.22 -6.88
CA VAL A 167 -29.11 16.94 -6.62
C VAL A 167 -29.25 15.51 -6.08
#